data_AF-A0A3R7AXJ2-F1
#
_entry.id   AF-A0A3R7AXJ2-F1
#
_cell.length_a   1.000
_cell.length_b   1.000
_cell.length_c   1.000
_cell.angle_alpha   90.00
_cell.angle_beta   90.00
_cell.angle_gamma   90.00
#
_symmetry.space_group_name_H-M   'P 1'
#
loop_
_entity.id
_entity.type
_entity.pdbx_description
1 polymer ?
#
loop_
_entity_poly.entity_id
_entity_poly.type
_entity_poly.pdbx_seq_one_letter_code
_entity_poly.pdbx_strand_id
1 'polypeptide(L)'
;KEWQKNFIEVLGEWREKFKEWKERAKEEISKGSIPPLPPLPDIPRISSVRIRGERSNVIASRINNEDLNKIDMLIEAGLFETRSEAVAFLVNEGIRARQDLIEKVSSAIEEIREIRRQAEERIKKLRRELGLAESKESGRFCPHCGKDLTSLPDNIRICPYCGYKL
;
A
#
# COMPACT_ATOMS: atom_id res chain seq x y z
N LYS A 1 10.05 0.00 -21.50
CA LYS A 1 10.91 0.67 -22.51
C LYS A 1 10.13 1.10 -23.75
N GLU A 2 9.18 0.31 -24.26
CA GLU A 2 8.36 0.66 -25.43
C GLU A 2 7.30 1.73 -25.12
N TRP A 3 6.58 1.61 -24.00
CA TRP A 3 5.61 2.62 -23.56
C TRP A 3 6.22 4.02 -23.36
N GLN A 4 7.41 4.12 -22.76
CA GLN A 4 8.11 5.40 -22.60
C GLN A 4 8.42 6.08 -23.95
N LYS A 5 8.81 5.29 -24.97
CA LYS A 5 9.08 5.83 -26.31
C LYS A 5 7.82 6.33 -26.97
N ASN A 6 6.76 5.52 -26.96
CA ASN A 6 5.45 5.90 -27.48
C ASN A 6 4.92 7.16 -26.77
N PHE A 7 5.08 7.26 -25.45
CA PHE A 7 4.66 8.43 -24.68
C PHE A 7 5.42 9.71 -25.06
N ILE A 8 6.74 9.61 -25.30
CA ILE A 8 7.55 10.74 -25.76
C ILE A 8 7.09 11.21 -27.15
N GLU A 9 6.80 10.26 -28.05
CA GLU A 9 6.33 10.54 -29.40
C GLU A 9 4.95 11.23 -29.39
N VAL A 10 3.98 10.68 -28.66
CA VAL A 10 2.64 11.26 -28.47
C VAL A 10 2.71 12.68 -27.91
N LEU A 11 3.56 12.92 -26.89
CA LEU A 11 3.75 14.26 -26.33
C LEU A 11 4.44 15.21 -27.30
N GLY A 12 5.33 14.71 -28.16
CA GLY A 12 5.94 15.47 -29.24
C GLY A 12 4.90 15.96 -30.24
N GLU A 13 4.07 15.04 -30.75
CA GLU A 13 2.99 15.38 -31.69
C GLU A 13 1.98 16.34 -31.08
N TRP A 14 1.57 16.10 -29.84
CA TRP A 14 0.65 16.99 -29.14
C TRP A 14 1.23 18.39 -28.94
N ARG A 15 2.51 18.51 -28.62
CA ARG A 15 3.17 19.81 -28.45
C ARG A 15 3.11 20.65 -29.73
N GLU A 16 3.31 20.03 -30.89
CA GLU A 16 3.16 20.71 -32.18
C GLU A 16 1.71 21.14 -32.42
N LYS A 17 0.73 20.23 -32.24
CA LYS A 17 -0.70 20.55 -32.36
C LYS A 17 -1.13 21.69 -31.41
N PHE A 18 -0.60 21.70 -30.20
CA PHE A 18 -0.89 22.72 -29.19
C PHE A 18 -0.26 24.07 -29.56
N LYS A 19 0.95 24.07 -30.14
CA LYS A 19 1.60 25.27 -30.66
C LYS A 19 0.79 25.89 -31.80
N GLU A 20 0.33 25.08 -32.76
CA GLU A 20 -0.56 25.54 -33.83
C GLU A 20 -1.88 26.09 -33.29
N TRP A 21 -2.49 25.40 -32.33
CA TRP A 21 -3.70 25.88 -31.66
C TRP A 21 -3.46 27.23 -30.96
N LYS A 22 -2.33 27.41 -30.28
CA LYS A 22 -1.99 28.65 -29.56
C LYS A 22 -1.89 29.85 -30.49
N GLU A 23 -1.28 29.69 -31.66
CA GLU A 23 -1.20 30.77 -32.67
C GLU A 23 -2.59 31.12 -33.21
N ARG A 24 -3.42 30.12 -33.56
CA ARG A 24 -4.81 30.34 -33.97
C ARG A 24 -5.63 31.03 -32.88
N ALA A 25 -5.46 30.61 -31.63
CA ALA A 25 -6.18 31.19 -30.51
C ALA A 25 -5.82 32.66 -30.30
N LYS A 26 -4.54 33.02 -30.47
CA LYS A 26 -4.08 34.41 -30.39
C LYS A 26 -4.73 35.29 -31.45
N GLU A 27 -4.87 34.79 -32.68
CA GLU A 27 -5.58 35.51 -33.75
C GLU A 27 -7.07 35.69 -33.46
N GLU A 28 -7.75 34.63 -33.01
CA GLU A 28 -9.18 34.69 -32.67
C GLU A 28 -9.46 35.67 -31.52
N ILE A 29 -8.65 35.64 -30.46
CA ILE A 29 -8.73 36.60 -29.35
C ILE A 29 -8.52 38.03 -29.84
N SER A 30 -7.57 38.25 -30.76
CA SER A 30 -7.31 39.57 -31.35
C SER A 30 -8.51 40.08 -32.16
N LYS A 31 -9.33 39.18 -32.70
CA LYS A 31 -10.57 39.49 -33.44
C LYS A 31 -11.79 39.62 -32.51
N GLY A 32 -11.62 39.45 -31.19
CA GLY A 32 -12.71 39.50 -30.21
C GLY A 32 -13.54 38.21 -30.11
N SER A 33 -13.08 37.12 -30.74
CA SER A 33 -13.73 35.80 -30.70
C SER A 33 -13.14 34.92 -29.58
N ILE A 34 -13.95 33.99 -29.07
CA ILE A 34 -13.51 32.97 -28.10
C ILE A 34 -12.96 31.77 -28.90
N PRO A 35 -11.67 31.40 -28.74
CA PRO A 35 -11.09 30.29 -29.47
C PRO A 35 -11.67 28.94 -29.02
N PRO A 36 -11.64 27.92 -29.89
CA PRO A 36 -12.05 26.58 -29.51
C PRO A 36 -11.15 26.03 -28.41
N LEU A 37 -11.64 25.05 -27.65
CA LEU A 37 -10.84 24.41 -26.60
C LEU A 37 -9.51 23.86 -27.15
N PRO A 38 -8.42 23.94 -26.36
CA PRO A 38 -7.14 23.39 -26.78
C PRO A 38 -7.22 21.87 -27.00
N PRO A 39 -6.48 21.33 -27.97
CA PRO A 39 -6.39 19.89 -28.14
C PRO A 39 -5.76 19.29 -26.87
N LEU A 40 -6.34 18.21 -26.36
CA LEU A 40 -5.75 17.41 -25.29
C LEU A 40 -4.81 16.35 -25.90
N PRO A 41 -3.75 15.93 -25.19
CA PRO A 41 -2.87 14.88 -25.66
C PRO A 41 -3.62 13.54 -25.62
N ASP A 42 -3.59 12.78 -26.72
CA ASP A 42 -4.21 11.44 -26.79
C ASP A 42 -3.24 10.40 -26.21
N ILE A 43 -3.20 10.38 -24.88
CA ILE A 43 -2.27 9.54 -24.14
C ILE A 43 -2.87 8.13 -23.99
N PRO A 44 -2.16 7.07 -24.43
CA PRO A 44 -2.61 5.71 -24.20
C PRO A 44 -2.67 5.44 -22.69
N ARG A 45 -3.85 5.01 -22.23
CA ARG A 45 -4.10 4.65 -20.83
C ARG A 45 -3.06 3.64 -20.37
N ILE A 46 -2.47 3.89 -19.20
CA ILE A 46 -1.59 2.91 -18.60
C ILE A 46 -2.49 1.85 -17.95
N SER A 47 -2.76 0.76 -18.68
CA SER A 47 -3.42 -0.43 -18.12
C SER A 47 -2.46 -1.19 -17.18
N SER A 48 -1.95 -0.54 -16.13
CA SER A 48 -0.85 -1.11 -15.32
C SER A 48 -1.27 -1.83 -14.07
N VAL A 49 -2.51 -1.71 -13.58
CA VAL A 49 -2.86 -2.45 -12.37
C VAL A 49 -4.26 -2.99 -12.49
N ARG A 50 -4.37 -4.28 -12.86
CA ARG A 50 -5.54 -5.07 -12.46
C ARG A 50 -5.48 -5.20 -10.93
N ILE A 51 -5.89 -4.17 -10.19
CA ILE A 51 -6.39 -4.32 -8.81
C ILE A 51 -7.79 -4.95 -8.91
N ARG A 52 -7.89 -6.06 -9.64
CA ARG A 52 -9.06 -6.92 -9.74
C ARG A 52 -8.64 -8.25 -9.17
N GLY A 53 -8.56 -8.30 -7.85
CA GLY A 53 -8.27 -9.49 -7.07
C GLY A 53 -8.84 -9.28 -5.67
N GLU A 54 -9.60 -10.26 -5.19
CA GLU A 54 -10.47 -10.26 -4.00
C GLU A 54 -9.80 -9.94 -2.65
N ARG A 55 -8.52 -9.53 -2.63
CA ARG A 55 -7.78 -9.14 -1.41
C ARG A 55 -6.83 -7.98 -1.69
N SER A 56 -7.36 -6.77 -1.76
CA SER A 56 -6.57 -5.54 -1.75
C SER A 56 -6.46 -4.99 -0.33
N ASN A 57 -5.26 -4.58 0.08
CA ASN A 57 -5.04 -3.87 1.33
C ASN A 57 -5.19 -2.37 1.08
N VAL A 58 -5.88 -1.66 1.98
CA VAL A 58 -6.03 -0.20 1.92
C VAL A 58 -5.12 0.43 2.97
N ILE A 59 -4.28 1.36 2.54
CA ILE A 59 -3.40 2.14 3.41
C ILE A 59 -3.77 3.61 3.24
N ALA A 60 -4.12 4.27 4.33
CA ALA A 60 -4.26 5.73 4.35
C ALA A 60 -2.86 6.35 4.52
N SER A 61 -2.47 7.25 3.62
CA SER A 61 -1.18 7.94 3.68
C SER A 61 -1.36 9.45 3.55
N ARG A 62 -0.52 10.21 4.24
CA ARG A 62 -0.45 11.67 4.07
C ARG A 62 0.45 11.97 2.87
N ILE A 63 -0.07 12.77 1.94
CA ILE A 63 0.63 13.21 0.74
C ILE A 63 0.64 14.75 0.77
N ASN A 64 1.76 15.37 0.40
CA ASN A 64 1.85 16.82 0.31
C ASN A 64 1.05 17.35 -0.91
N ASN A 65 0.76 18.64 -0.93
CA ASN A 65 -0.04 19.25 -2.01
C ASN A 65 0.64 19.14 -3.38
N GLU A 66 1.97 19.20 -3.42
CA GLU A 66 2.72 19.15 -4.67
C GLU A 66 2.59 17.79 -5.35
N ASP A 67 2.70 16.71 -4.59
CA ASP A 67 2.58 15.34 -5.09
C ASP A 67 1.13 14.98 -5.40
N LEU A 68 0.18 15.48 -4.60
CA LEU A 68 -1.25 15.34 -4.90
C LEU A 68 -1.61 16.02 -6.24
N ASN A 69 -1.10 17.22 -6.50
CA ASN A 69 -1.30 17.90 -7.78
C ASN A 69 -0.72 17.10 -8.95
N LYS A 70 0.47 16.51 -8.79
CA LYS A 70 1.05 15.63 -9.83
C LYS A 70 0.15 14.41 -10.09
N ILE A 71 -0.40 13.80 -9.05
CA ILE A 71 -1.34 12.68 -9.17
C ILE A 71 -2.59 13.13 -9.94
N ASP A 72 -3.16 14.29 -9.59
CA ASP A 72 -4.34 14.84 -10.25
C ASP A 72 -4.10 15.13 -11.73
N MET A 73 -2.94 15.69 -12.08
CA MET A 73 -2.55 15.89 -13.48
C MET A 73 -2.52 14.57 -14.27
N LEU A 74 -2.13 13.46 -13.65
CA LEU A 74 -2.14 12.16 -14.33
C LEU A 74 -3.58 11.65 -14.58
N ILE A 75 -4.51 11.98 -13.69
CA ILE A 75 -5.94 11.67 -13.88
C ILE A 75 -6.54 12.56 -14.98
N GLU A 76 -6.27 13.86 -14.94
CA GLU A 76 -6.73 14.82 -15.95
C GLU A 76 -6.19 14.49 -17.35
N ALA A 77 -4.96 14.03 -17.43
CA ALA A 77 -4.33 13.54 -18.65
C ALA A 77 -4.89 12.18 -19.14
N GLY A 78 -5.81 11.56 -18.39
CA GLY A 78 -6.44 10.29 -18.74
C GLY A 78 -5.54 9.07 -18.57
N LEU A 79 -4.38 9.20 -17.91
CA LEU A 79 -3.44 8.08 -17.72
C LEU A 79 -3.98 7.01 -16.77
N PHE A 80 -4.77 7.43 -15.78
CA PHE A 80 -5.40 6.58 -14.77
C PHE A 80 -6.84 7.02 -14.53
N GLU A 81 -7.69 6.10 -14.08
CA GLU A 81 -9.10 6.38 -13.77
C GLU A 81 -9.27 6.97 -12.37
N THR A 82 -8.42 6.57 -11.42
CA THR A 82 -8.54 6.99 -10.01
C THR A 82 -7.19 7.34 -9.41
N ARG A 83 -7.19 8.26 -8.42
CA ARG A 83 -5.99 8.62 -7.65
C ARG A 83 -5.33 7.39 -7.01
N SER A 84 -6.15 6.45 -6.51
CA SER A 84 -5.68 5.22 -5.89
C SER A 84 -4.91 4.32 -6.87
N GLU A 85 -5.38 4.24 -8.11
CA GLU A 85 -4.70 3.51 -9.19
C GLU A 85 -3.36 4.16 -9.55
N ALA A 86 -3.34 5.49 -9.74
CA ALA A 86 -2.12 6.25 -10.01
C ALA A 86 -1.08 6.08 -8.89
N VAL A 87 -1.51 6.18 -7.62
CA VAL A 87 -0.63 5.97 -6.46
C VAL A 87 -0.10 4.54 -6.41
N ALA A 88 -0.95 3.52 -6.63
CA ALA A 88 -0.52 2.12 -6.63
C ALA A 88 0.54 1.86 -7.71
N PHE A 89 0.35 2.43 -8.91
CA PHE A 89 1.33 2.36 -9.99
C PHE A 89 2.66 3.03 -9.60
N LEU A 90 2.61 4.27 -9.10
CA LEU A 90 3.81 5.02 -8.72
C LEU A 90 4.59 4.33 -7.59
N VAL A 91 3.88 3.74 -6.62
CA VAL A 91 4.51 2.94 -5.55
C VAL A 91 5.18 1.69 -6.11
N ASN A 92 4.53 0.98 -7.04
CA ASN A 92 5.12 -0.22 -7.66
C ASN A 92 6.39 0.11 -8.45
N GLU A 93 6.35 1.16 -9.28
CA GLU A 93 7.51 1.61 -10.03
C GLU A 93 8.62 2.16 -9.11
N GLY A 94 8.25 2.83 -8.01
CA GLY A 94 9.18 3.27 -6.98
C GLY A 94 9.89 2.09 -6.29
N ILE A 95 9.16 1.04 -5.95
CA ILE A 95 9.71 -0.21 -5.39
C ILE A 95 10.70 -0.83 -6.38
N ARG A 96 10.29 -0.98 -7.65
CA ARG A 96 11.16 -1.52 -8.70
C ARG A 96 12.42 -0.69 -8.92
N ALA A 97 12.30 0.63 -8.92
CA ALA A 97 13.41 1.55 -9.11
C ALA A 97 14.41 1.54 -7.94
N ARG A 98 14.01 1.05 -6.77
CA ARG A 98 14.80 0.97 -5.53
C ARG A 98 14.93 -0.47 -5.01
N GLN A 99 14.78 -1.44 -5.89
CA GLN A 99 14.78 -2.87 -5.55
C GLN A 99 16.07 -3.27 -4.82
N ASP A 100 17.22 -2.73 -5.25
CA ASP A 100 18.53 -2.97 -4.66
C ASP A 100 18.61 -2.53 -3.19
N LEU A 101 18.06 -1.37 -2.87
CA LEU A 101 18.01 -0.85 -1.49
C LEU A 101 17.05 -1.68 -0.65
N ILE A 102 15.88 -2.01 -1.20
CA ILE A 102 14.86 -2.81 -0.51
C ILE A 102 15.40 -4.19 -0.18
N GLU A 103 16.15 -4.83 -1.09
CA GLU A 103 16.79 -6.13 -0.87
C GLU A 103 17.83 -6.07 0.25
N LYS A 104 18.71 -5.07 0.25
CA LYS A 104 19.71 -4.87 1.31
C LYS A 104 19.07 -4.71 2.69
N VAL A 105 18.03 -3.86 2.77
CA VAL A 105 17.28 -3.65 4.03
C VAL A 105 16.59 -4.93 4.47
N SER A 106 15.97 -5.65 3.53
CA SER A 106 15.27 -6.90 3.81
C SER A 106 16.21 -7.98 4.34
N SER A 107 17.40 -8.12 3.74
CA SER A 107 18.44 -9.06 4.21
C SER A 107 18.85 -8.75 5.65
N ALA A 108 19.16 -7.49 5.96
CA ALA A 108 19.57 -7.09 7.31
C ALA A 108 18.47 -7.33 8.35
N ILE A 109 17.20 -7.07 8.01
CA ILE A 109 16.06 -7.35 8.90
C ILE A 109 15.91 -8.85 9.15
N GLU A 110 16.11 -9.68 8.12
CA GLU A 110 16.00 -11.13 8.24
C GLU A 110 17.11 -11.71 9.13
N GLU A 111 18.34 -11.22 9.00
CA GLU A 111 19.44 -11.55 9.91
C GLU A 111 19.10 -11.21 11.38
N ILE A 112 18.52 -10.02 11.62
CA ILE A 112 18.07 -9.62 12.96
C ILE A 112 17.00 -10.57 13.50
N ARG A 113 16.04 -10.98 12.67
CA ARG A 113 14.99 -11.93 13.06
C ARG A 113 15.57 -13.28 13.44
N GLU A 114 16.51 -13.78 12.65
CA GLU A 114 17.17 -15.06 12.92
C GLU A 114 18.00 -15.02 14.22
N ILE A 115 18.75 -13.94 14.45
CA ILE A 115 19.48 -13.73 15.70
C ILE A 115 18.52 -13.71 16.91
N ARG A 116 17.40 -13.00 16.81
CA ARG A 116 16.37 -12.98 17.87
C ARG A 116 15.81 -14.38 18.14
N ARG A 117 15.48 -15.13 17.08
CA ARG A 117 14.98 -16.50 17.17
C ARG A 117 15.99 -17.42 17.87
N GLN A 118 17.26 -17.34 17.50
CA GLN A 118 18.33 -18.14 18.13
C GLN A 118 18.52 -17.78 19.60
N ALA A 119 18.45 -16.50 19.96
CA ALA A 119 18.54 -16.06 21.34
C ALA A 119 17.37 -16.60 22.18
N GLU A 120 16.14 -16.47 21.68
CA GLU A 120 14.94 -17.04 22.32
C GLU A 120 15.05 -18.55 22.51
N GLU A 121 15.53 -19.28 21.50
CA GLU A 121 15.71 -20.72 21.56
C GLU A 121 16.77 -21.14 22.60
N ARG A 122 17.89 -20.40 22.67
CA ARG A 122 18.94 -20.61 23.69
C ARG A 122 18.39 -20.34 25.10
N ILE A 123 17.65 -19.25 25.30
CA ILE A 123 17.01 -18.94 26.59
C ILE A 123 16.04 -20.05 26.97
N LYS A 124 15.21 -20.53 26.03
CA LYS A 124 14.27 -21.64 26.27
C LYS A 124 14.99 -22.94 26.64
N LYS A 125 16.17 -23.20 26.07
CA LYS A 125 17.01 -24.35 26.43
C LYS A 125 17.58 -24.19 27.84
N LEU A 126 18.14 -23.04 28.17
CA LEU A 126 18.67 -22.73 29.51
C LEU A 126 17.59 -22.81 30.59
N ARG A 127 16.39 -22.29 30.33
CA ARG A 127 15.24 -22.44 31.25
C ARG A 127 14.94 -23.90 31.56
N ARG A 128 14.96 -24.78 30.55
CA ARG A 128 14.77 -26.23 30.72
C ARG A 128 15.90 -26.87 31.53
N GLU A 129 17.16 -26.50 31.26
CA GLU A 129 18.34 -27.03 31.96
C GLU A 129 18.39 -26.60 33.42
N LEU A 130 17.99 -25.36 33.72
CA LEU A 130 17.93 -24.80 35.08
C LEU A 130 16.73 -25.31 35.89
N GLY A 131 15.90 -26.21 35.33
CA GLY A 131 14.69 -26.68 35.99
C GLY A 131 13.60 -25.60 36.14
N LEU A 132 13.80 -24.43 35.52
CA LEU A 132 12.81 -23.38 35.33
C LEU A 132 11.92 -23.79 34.14
N ALA A 133 11.33 -24.98 34.22
CA ALA A 133 10.20 -25.29 33.37
C ALA A 133 9.17 -24.19 33.65
N GLU A 134 8.69 -23.51 32.61
CA GLU A 134 7.46 -22.76 32.73
C GLU A 134 6.48 -23.73 33.38
N SER A 135 6.11 -23.47 34.64
CA SER A 135 4.83 -23.93 35.12
C SER A 135 3.89 -23.45 34.03
N LYS A 136 3.37 -24.37 33.22
CA LYS A 136 2.09 -24.13 32.57
C LYS A 136 1.26 -23.61 33.73
N GLU A 137 0.96 -22.31 33.73
CA GLU A 137 -0.12 -21.81 34.56
C GLU A 137 -1.27 -22.74 34.19
N SER A 138 -1.59 -23.65 35.10
CA SER A 138 -2.72 -24.54 34.99
C SER A 138 -3.93 -23.64 35.19
N GLY A 139 -4.18 -22.81 34.17
CA GLY A 139 -5.26 -21.87 34.15
C GLY A 139 -6.55 -22.65 34.16
N ARG A 140 -7.48 -22.25 35.01
CA ARG A 140 -8.81 -22.84 35.05
C ARG A 140 -9.59 -22.22 33.90
N PHE A 141 -9.81 -22.93 32.80
CA PHE A 141 -10.59 -22.42 31.66
C PHE A 141 -12.00 -23.01 31.63
N CYS A 142 -12.98 -22.25 31.15
CA CYS A 142 -14.32 -22.78 30.91
C CYS A 142 -14.32 -23.73 29.69
N PRO A 143 -14.85 -24.96 29.80
CA PRO A 143 -14.85 -25.93 28.69
C PRO A 143 -15.80 -25.57 27.54
N HIS A 144 -16.74 -24.66 27.76
CA HIS A 144 -17.72 -24.24 26.74
C HIS A 144 -17.28 -23.00 25.95
N CYS A 145 -16.75 -21.97 26.63
CA CYS A 145 -16.38 -20.70 25.98
C CYS A 145 -14.88 -20.41 25.97
N GLY A 146 -14.05 -21.28 26.55
CA GLY A 146 -12.58 -21.15 26.56
C GLY A 146 -12.03 -19.97 27.37
N LYS A 147 -12.87 -19.27 28.14
CA LYS A 147 -12.45 -18.11 28.93
C LYS A 147 -11.71 -18.53 30.18
N ASP A 148 -10.70 -17.75 30.52
CA ASP A 148 -9.89 -17.88 31.72
C ASP A 148 -10.73 -17.55 32.97
N LEU A 149 -10.73 -18.48 33.92
CA LEU A 149 -11.41 -18.41 35.23
C LEU A 149 -10.40 -18.41 36.38
N THR A 150 -9.10 -18.32 36.10
CA THR A 150 -8.03 -18.40 37.12
C THR A 150 -8.11 -17.26 38.14
N SER A 151 -8.75 -16.15 37.78
CA SER A 151 -9.00 -15.01 38.66
C SER A 151 -10.31 -15.11 39.48
N LEU A 152 -11.10 -16.18 39.30
CA LEU A 152 -12.40 -16.36 39.95
C LEU A 152 -12.32 -17.38 41.11
N PRO A 153 -13.17 -17.22 42.16
CA PRO A 153 -13.22 -18.16 43.28
C PRO A 153 -13.54 -19.59 42.86
N ASP A 154 -12.94 -20.58 43.54
CA ASP A 154 -13.00 -21.98 43.10
C ASP A 154 -14.39 -22.63 43.17
N ASN A 155 -15.27 -22.08 43.99
CA ASN A 155 -16.63 -22.56 44.23
C ASN A 155 -17.63 -22.16 43.13
N ILE A 156 -17.17 -21.51 42.06
CA ILE A 156 -18.05 -21.09 40.97
C ILE A 156 -18.54 -22.31 40.16
N ARG A 157 -19.85 -22.56 40.20
CA ARG A 157 -20.50 -23.69 39.51
C ARG A 157 -21.03 -23.34 38.11
N ILE A 158 -20.99 -22.05 37.75
CA ILE A 158 -21.55 -21.53 36.49
C ILE A 158 -20.59 -20.48 35.95
N CYS A 159 -20.18 -20.60 34.68
CA CYS A 159 -19.33 -19.64 34.01
C CYS A 159 -20.06 -18.29 33.86
N PRO A 160 -19.52 -17.17 34.40
CA PRO A 160 -20.14 -15.84 34.30
C PRO A 160 -20.30 -15.33 32.88
N TYR A 161 -19.51 -15.86 31.94
CA TYR A 161 -19.42 -15.32 30.60
C TYR A 161 -20.32 -16.03 29.59
N CYS A 162 -20.73 -17.27 29.84
CA CYS A 162 -21.57 -18.04 28.92
C CYS A 162 -22.69 -18.83 29.60
N GLY A 163 -22.75 -18.84 30.94
CA GLY A 163 -23.78 -19.58 31.69
C GLY A 163 -23.58 -21.09 31.76
N TYR A 164 -22.46 -21.61 31.24
CA TYR A 164 -22.17 -23.05 31.28
C TYR A 164 -21.88 -23.54 32.71
N LYS A 165 -22.37 -24.73 33.05
CA LYS A 165 -22.15 -25.35 34.37
C LYS A 165 -20.75 -25.97 34.44
N LEU A 166 -19.87 -25.37 35.25
CA LEU A 166 -18.45 -25.71 35.37
C LEU A 166 -18.19 -26.98 36.17
#